data_AF-A0ABD2MNM6-F1
#
_entry.id   AF-A0ABD2MNM6-F1
#
_cell.length_a   1.000
_cell.length_b   1.000
_cell.length_c   1.000
_cell.angle_alpha   90.00
_cell.angle_beta   90.00
_cell.angle_gamma   90.00
#
_symmetry.space_group_name_H-M   'P 1'
#
loop_
_entity.id
_entity.type
_entity.pdbx_description
1 polymer ?
#
loop_
_entity_poly.entity_id
_entity_poly.type
_entity_poly.pdbx_seq_one_letter_code
_entity_poly.pdbx_strand_id
1 'polypeptide(L)'
;MCRYKDKIPDNCTDYQKIELTLENKTDIVDIHNNLRNFVASGGYINETDTHFPEAAAMNYLRWSDELASIAQRWADQCLPNENQDECRDTEEFAVGQNVVVVEISSRENIPNFPDLFMTKWSNSFHYFNLNDIVEFNASKIDEIGQYSQLIWDTTEYIGCALITFKSPFVEKTSTVHIVRMVCNYGPSGNLQDTPIYKVGQPCSLCVSKQCHERFHSLCIMNLKAQLAVERSKINEDVRRIMMEKYSMFQNGDDCFCEDIFDLDSGSEYKSRMIPDITIFIILLNFRYCSRIFRLIFNLFLSEND
;
A
#
# COMPACT_ATOMS: atom_id res chain seq x y z
N MET A 1 10.04 -11.43 -0.03
CA MET A 1 11.36 -10.86 0.37
C MET A 1 12.43 -11.94 0.42
N CYS A 2 13.32 -11.95 -0.59
CA CYS A 2 14.21 -13.10 -0.82
C CYS A 2 15.57 -13.04 -0.13
N ARG A 3 16.03 -11.88 0.34
CA ARG A 3 17.40 -11.72 0.87
C ARG A 3 17.47 -11.45 2.38
N TYR A 4 16.64 -10.53 2.87
CA TYR A 4 16.76 -10.04 4.25
C TYR A 4 15.76 -10.73 5.19
N LYS A 5 16.26 -11.07 6.37
CA LYS A 5 15.44 -11.53 7.49
C LYS A 5 14.91 -10.34 8.26
N ASP A 6 13.91 -10.57 9.10
CA ASP A 6 13.37 -9.58 10.02
C ASP A 6 14.33 -9.38 11.22
N LYS A 7 15.49 -8.78 10.94
CA LYS A 7 16.53 -8.50 11.93
C LYS A 7 17.27 -7.23 11.54
N ILE A 8 17.43 -6.31 12.50
CA ILE A 8 18.29 -5.14 12.36
C ILE A 8 19.77 -5.60 12.41
N PRO A 9 20.61 -5.21 11.43
CA PRO A 9 22.04 -5.52 11.45
C PRO A 9 22.76 -4.92 12.67
N ASP A 10 23.74 -5.65 13.23
CA ASP A 10 24.44 -5.25 14.45
C ASP A 10 25.27 -3.95 14.26
N ASN A 11 25.61 -3.60 13.02
CA ASN A 11 26.29 -2.35 12.66
C ASN A 11 25.34 -1.15 12.52
N CYS A 12 24.02 -1.35 12.60
CA CYS A 12 23.06 -0.25 12.61
C CYS A 12 22.97 0.38 14.00
N THR A 13 23.88 1.32 14.26
CA THR A 13 23.96 2.01 15.56
C THR A 13 22.88 3.06 15.71
N ASP A 14 22.33 3.17 16.91
CA ASP A 14 21.30 4.15 17.23
C ASP A 14 20.13 4.10 16.23
N TYR A 15 19.67 2.88 15.94
CA TYR A 15 18.51 2.62 15.08
C TYR A 15 17.20 3.01 15.78
N GLN A 16 16.28 3.57 14.99
CA GLN A 16 14.89 3.76 15.37
C GLN A 16 14.00 3.59 14.14
N LYS A 17 13.01 2.70 14.24
CA LYS A 17 11.88 2.63 13.32
C LYS A 17 10.93 3.79 13.61
N ILE A 18 10.51 4.51 12.57
CA ILE A 18 9.50 5.57 12.69
C ILE A 18 8.20 5.02 12.12
N GLU A 19 7.25 4.72 13.01
CA GLU A 19 5.93 4.22 12.60
C GLU A 19 5.14 5.32 11.89
N LEU A 20 4.73 5.06 10.65
CA LEU A 20 3.90 5.96 9.87
C LEU A 20 2.45 5.89 10.37
N THR A 21 1.92 7.01 10.83
CA THR A 21 0.51 7.11 11.25
C THR A 21 -0.42 7.00 10.05
N LEU A 22 -1.72 6.80 10.30
CA LEU A 22 -2.74 6.80 9.24
C LEU A 22 -2.75 8.14 8.47
N GLU A 23 -2.54 9.25 9.18
CA GLU A 23 -2.42 10.58 8.59
C GLU A 23 -1.21 10.63 7.64
N ASN A 24 -0.04 10.17 8.08
CA ASN A 24 1.15 10.17 7.22
C ASN A 24 0.99 9.28 5.98
N LYS A 25 0.37 8.11 6.12
CA LYS A 25 0.07 7.24 4.97
C LYS A 25 -0.87 7.94 3.98
N THR A 26 -1.88 8.63 4.49
CA THR A 26 -2.84 9.41 3.68
C THR A 26 -2.14 10.56 2.97
N ASP A 27 -1.30 11.33 3.66
CA ASP A 27 -0.55 12.44 3.09
C ASP A 27 0.38 11.99 1.97
N ILE A 28 1.10 10.89 2.19
CA ILE A 28 1.98 10.31 1.16
C ILE A 28 1.17 9.98 -0.09
N VAL A 29 0.03 9.29 0.05
CA VAL A 29 -0.84 8.94 -1.08
C VAL A 29 -1.40 10.19 -1.76
N ASP A 30 -1.88 11.17 -0.99
CA ASP A 30 -2.49 12.39 -1.50
C ASP A 30 -1.48 13.25 -2.25
N ILE A 31 -0.25 13.42 -1.73
CA ILE A 31 0.77 14.23 -2.41
C ILE A 31 1.19 13.58 -3.73
N HIS A 32 1.34 12.25 -3.78
CA HIS A 32 1.61 11.56 -5.04
C HIS A 32 0.44 11.73 -6.02
N ASN A 33 -0.80 11.55 -5.57
CA ASN A 33 -1.96 11.70 -6.43
C ASN A 33 -2.21 13.15 -6.88
N ASN A 34 -1.83 14.16 -6.07
CA ASN A 34 -1.84 15.56 -6.49
C ASN A 34 -0.90 15.78 -7.68
N LEU A 35 0.34 15.29 -7.59
CA LEU A 35 1.31 15.36 -8.70
C LEU A 35 0.78 14.63 -9.94
N ARG A 36 0.33 13.39 -9.77
CA ARG A 36 -0.21 12.57 -10.88
C ARG A 36 -1.39 13.24 -11.54
N ASN A 37 -2.32 13.82 -10.76
CA ASN A 37 -3.48 14.52 -11.29
C ASN A 37 -3.07 15.78 -12.07
N PHE A 38 -2.12 16.55 -11.55
CA PHE A 38 -1.57 17.73 -12.23
C PHE A 38 -0.95 17.37 -13.59
N VAL A 39 -0.10 16.33 -13.62
CA VAL A 39 0.52 15.85 -14.87
C VAL A 39 -0.54 15.31 -15.83
N ALA A 40 -1.45 14.46 -15.33
CA ALA A 40 -2.51 13.86 -16.15
C ALA A 40 -3.46 14.89 -16.77
N SER A 41 -3.71 16.01 -16.09
CA SER A 41 -4.52 17.13 -16.60
C SER A 41 -3.80 18.03 -17.60
N GLY A 42 -2.56 17.71 -17.98
CA GLY A 42 -1.74 18.57 -18.82
C GLY A 42 -1.21 19.80 -18.09
N GLY A 43 -0.73 19.63 -16.85
CA GLY A 43 -0.16 20.70 -16.04
C GLY A 43 0.95 21.48 -16.76
N TYR A 44 1.12 22.75 -16.41
CA TYR A 44 2.16 23.60 -16.98
C TYR A 44 3.55 23.19 -16.46
N ILE A 45 4.56 23.28 -17.32
CA ILE A 45 5.96 22.96 -17.02
C ILE A 45 6.77 24.21 -16.71
N ASN A 46 6.49 25.29 -17.43
CA ASN A 46 7.17 26.58 -17.28
C ASN A 46 6.21 27.72 -17.60
N GLU A 47 6.66 28.95 -17.38
CA GLU A 47 5.89 30.18 -17.66
C GLU A 47 5.66 30.44 -19.15
N THR A 48 6.24 29.62 -20.06
CA THR A 48 6.23 29.80 -21.51
C THR A 48 5.24 28.87 -22.24
N ASP A 49 4.11 28.54 -21.62
CA ASP A 49 2.99 27.78 -22.22
C ASP A 49 3.36 26.35 -22.66
N THR A 50 4.40 25.77 -22.06
CA THR A 50 4.73 24.34 -22.24
C THR A 50 3.97 23.51 -21.22
N HIS A 51 3.24 22.50 -21.68
CA HIS A 51 2.40 21.64 -20.84
C HIS A 51 2.82 20.17 -20.95
N PHE A 52 2.53 19.40 -19.91
CA PHE A 52 2.54 17.95 -20.03
C PHE A 52 1.49 17.50 -21.06
N PRO A 53 1.79 16.48 -21.87
CA PRO A 53 0.75 15.73 -22.57
C PRO A 53 -0.26 15.19 -21.56
N GLU A 54 -1.55 15.30 -21.84
CA GLU A 54 -2.59 14.70 -20.99
C GLU A 54 -2.43 13.18 -20.92
N ALA A 55 -2.81 12.58 -19.79
CA ALA A 55 -2.70 11.14 -19.58
C ALA A 55 -4.06 10.44 -19.69
N ALA A 56 -4.17 9.51 -20.62
CA ALA A 56 -5.42 8.84 -20.95
C ALA A 56 -5.89 7.84 -19.88
N ALA A 57 -4.96 7.30 -19.09
CA ALA A 57 -5.22 6.21 -18.15
C ALA A 57 -4.33 6.23 -16.88
N MET A 58 -4.03 7.40 -16.33
CA MET A 58 -3.22 7.52 -15.10
C MET A 58 -3.96 6.92 -13.89
N ASN A 59 -3.45 5.85 -13.28
CA ASN A 59 -4.11 5.24 -12.12
C ASN A 59 -4.02 6.12 -10.85
N TYR A 60 -5.09 6.12 -10.05
CA TYR A 60 -5.05 6.60 -8.67
C TYR A 60 -4.25 5.62 -7.79
N LEU A 61 -3.26 6.15 -7.06
CA LEU A 61 -2.45 5.36 -6.12
C LEU A 61 -3.18 5.11 -4.82
N ARG A 62 -2.99 3.91 -4.26
CA ARG A 62 -3.49 3.50 -2.95
C ARG A 62 -2.37 3.01 -2.06
N TRP A 63 -2.57 3.10 -0.75
CA TRP A 63 -1.63 2.51 0.20
C TRP A 63 -1.68 0.98 0.14
N SER A 64 -0.52 0.33 0.20
CA SER A 64 -0.38 -1.12 0.39
C SER A 64 0.53 -1.40 1.57
N ASP A 65 -0.03 -2.07 2.60
CA ASP A 65 0.74 -2.48 3.78
C ASP A 65 1.75 -3.61 3.46
N GLU A 66 1.50 -4.41 2.42
CA GLU A 66 2.47 -5.39 1.92
C GLU A 66 3.72 -4.66 1.38
N LEU A 67 3.53 -3.70 0.47
CA LEU A 67 4.64 -2.92 -0.09
C LEU A 67 5.38 -2.13 1.00
N ALA A 68 4.65 -1.60 1.99
CA ALA A 68 5.24 -0.91 3.13
C ALA A 68 6.09 -1.85 4.00
N SER A 69 5.63 -3.09 4.21
CA SER A 69 6.37 -4.10 4.96
C SER A 69 7.66 -4.51 4.22
N ILE A 70 7.60 -4.61 2.89
CA ILE A 70 8.79 -4.86 2.06
C ILE A 70 9.75 -3.68 2.14
N ALA A 71 9.25 -2.45 2.00
CA ALA A 71 10.04 -1.24 2.11
C ALA A 71 10.72 -1.12 3.49
N GLN A 72 10.01 -1.49 4.56
CA GLN A 72 10.52 -1.48 5.92
C GLN A 72 11.71 -2.41 6.08
N ARG A 73 11.60 -3.65 5.60
CA ARG A 73 12.71 -4.59 5.74
C ARG A 73 13.95 -4.14 4.99
N TRP A 74 13.78 -3.47 3.85
CA TRP A 74 14.91 -2.87 3.16
C TRP A 74 15.47 -1.66 3.92
N ALA A 75 14.60 -0.81 4.45
CA ALA A 75 14.98 0.31 5.31
C ALA A 75 15.86 -0.17 6.47
N ASP A 76 15.44 -1.23 7.15
CA ASP A 76 16.08 -1.83 8.33
C ASP A 76 17.53 -2.29 8.13
N GLN A 77 18.01 -2.37 6.89
CA GLN A 77 19.40 -2.73 6.62
C GLN A 77 20.39 -1.58 6.90
N CYS A 78 19.89 -0.35 7.10
CA CYS A 78 20.70 0.82 7.43
C CYS A 78 21.86 1.06 6.45
N LEU A 79 21.55 0.94 5.15
CA LEU A 79 22.50 1.10 4.05
C LEU A 79 22.30 2.50 3.42
N PRO A 80 23.01 3.54 3.89
CA PRO A 80 22.78 4.94 3.46
C PRO A 80 23.22 5.21 2.02
N ASN A 81 24.11 4.40 1.44
CA ASN A 81 24.61 4.57 0.06
C ASN A 81 23.87 3.68 -0.94
N GLU A 82 22.96 2.83 -0.48
CA GLU A 82 22.24 1.87 -1.33
C GLU A 82 20.84 2.40 -1.67
N ASN A 83 20.54 2.47 -2.96
CA ASN A 83 19.31 3.07 -3.48
C ASN A 83 18.30 2.05 -4.01
N GLN A 84 18.65 0.75 -4.03
CA GLN A 84 17.79 -0.27 -4.61
C GLN A 84 17.89 -1.61 -3.85
N ASP A 85 16.73 -2.19 -3.54
CA ASP A 85 16.61 -3.58 -3.07
C ASP A 85 16.32 -4.51 -4.26
N GLU A 86 17.26 -5.36 -4.66
CA GLU A 86 17.04 -6.35 -5.73
C GLU A 86 15.93 -7.38 -5.41
N CYS A 87 15.50 -7.49 -4.15
CA CYS A 87 14.69 -8.58 -3.62
C CYS A 87 13.30 -8.15 -3.12
N ARG A 88 12.68 -7.21 -3.85
CA ARG A 88 11.46 -6.48 -3.45
C ARG A 88 10.17 -6.87 -4.18
N ASP A 89 10.25 -7.70 -5.21
CA ASP A 89 9.09 -8.12 -5.99
C ASP A 89 8.11 -8.95 -5.15
N THR A 90 6.82 -8.81 -5.44
CA THR A 90 5.74 -9.62 -4.85
C THR A 90 5.48 -10.86 -5.72
N GLU A 91 4.58 -11.74 -5.29
CA GLU A 91 4.14 -12.85 -6.13
C GLU A 91 3.33 -12.37 -7.35
N GLU A 92 2.72 -11.18 -7.26
CA GLU A 92 1.81 -10.65 -8.29
C GLU A 92 2.54 -9.80 -9.34
N PHE A 93 3.54 -9.02 -8.94
CA PHE A 93 4.20 -8.08 -9.84
C PHE A 93 5.61 -7.68 -9.39
N ALA A 94 6.39 -7.22 -10.37
CA ALA A 94 7.63 -6.50 -10.11
C ALA A 94 7.35 -5.18 -9.39
N VAL A 95 8.26 -4.75 -8.52
CA VAL A 95 8.08 -3.58 -7.65
C VAL A 95 9.10 -2.48 -7.99
N GLY A 96 8.64 -1.25 -8.19
CA GLY A 96 9.48 -0.07 -8.31
C GLY A 96 9.93 0.43 -6.93
N GLN A 97 10.98 1.24 -6.84
CA GLN A 97 11.46 1.77 -5.57
C GLN A 97 12.07 3.17 -5.72
N ASN A 98 11.67 4.07 -4.82
CA ASN A 98 12.38 5.31 -4.58
C ASN A 98 12.96 5.31 -3.16
N VAL A 99 14.22 5.71 -3.04
CA VAL A 99 14.93 5.87 -1.77
C VAL A 99 15.38 7.31 -1.63
N VAL A 100 15.29 7.84 -0.43
CA VAL A 100 15.84 9.15 -0.08
C VAL A 100 16.49 9.08 1.27
N VAL A 101 17.64 9.75 1.36
CA VAL A 101 18.52 9.79 2.51
C VAL A 101 18.80 11.25 2.83
N VAL A 102 18.60 11.63 4.10
CA VAL A 102 18.84 12.99 4.60
C VAL A 102 19.65 12.90 5.88
N GLU A 103 20.70 13.71 5.99
CA GLU A 103 21.47 13.83 7.23
C GLU A 103 20.84 14.88 8.15
N ILE A 104 20.72 14.55 9.44
CA ILE A 104 20.24 15.45 10.50
C ILE A 104 21.20 15.47 11.68
N SER A 105 21.27 16.60 12.39
CA SER A 105 22.19 16.81 13.52
C SER A 105 21.76 16.11 14.82
N SER A 106 20.48 15.77 14.94
CA SER A 106 19.84 15.12 16.09
C SER A 106 18.54 14.46 15.64
N ARG A 107 18.14 13.35 16.28
CA ARG A 107 16.85 12.66 16.05
C ARG A 107 15.62 13.50 16.32
N GLU A 108 15.74 14.53 17.15
CA GLU A 108 14.62 15.44 17.44
C GLU A 108 14.30 16.36 16.26
N ASN A 109 15.20 16.43 15.27
CA ASN A 109 15.08 17.28 14.08
C ASN A 109 14.58 16.50 12.85
N ILE A 110 13.77 15.45 13.04
CA ILE A 110 13.15 14.75 11.90
C ILE A 110 12.21 15.75 11.20
N PRO A 111 12.45 16.07 9.92
CA PRO A 111 11.64 17.05 9.19
C PRO A 111 10.24 16.51 8.89
N ASN A 112 9.32 17.40 8.49
CA ASN A 112 8.07 16.96 7.86
C ASN A 112 8.41 16.20 6.57
N PHE A 113 8.28 14.89 6.64
CA PHE A 113 8.93 13.99 5.70
C PHE A 113 8.14 13.77 4.39
N PRO A 114 6.79 13.77 4.34
CA PRO A 114 6.09 13.60 3.07
C PRO A 114 6.46 14.70 2.05
N ASP A 115 6.45 15.97 2.47
CA ASP A 115 6.77 17.11 1.61
C ASP A 115 8.25 17.14 1.20
N LEU A 116 9.15 16.89 2.16
CA LEU A 116 10.59 16.91 1.91
C LEU A 116 10.97 15.88 0.86
N PHE A 117 10.45 14.66 0.98
CA PHE A 117 10.80 13.57 0.08
C PHE A 117 10.17 13.72 -1.29
N MET A 118 8.93 14.21 -1.36
CA MET A 118 8.32 14.56 -2.64
C MET A 118 9.09 15.66 -3.35
N THR A 119 9.59 16.67 -2.62
CA THR A 119 10.48 17.69 -3.19
C THR A 119 11.77 17.06 -3.72
N LYS A 120 12.41 16.18 -2.94
CA LYS A 120 13.66 15.51 -3.33
C LYS A 120 13.50 14.66 -4.59
N TRP A 121 12.48 13.81 -4.66
CA TRP A 121 12.23 12.97 -5.84
C TRP A 121 11.79 13.80 -7.05
N SER A 122 11.01 14.86 -6.82
CA SER A 122 10.56 15.75 -7.89
C SER A 122 11.67 16.62 -8.48
N ASN A 123 12.79 16.82 -7.78
CA ASN A 123 13.92 17.58 -8.31
C ASN A 123 14.51 16.97 -9.59
N SER A 124 14.40 15.65 -9.78
CA SER A 124 14.84 15.01 -11.02
C SER A 124 14.05 15.45 -12.26
N PHE A 125 12.93 16.16 -12.08
CA PHE A 125 12.19 16.81 -13.15
C PHE A 125 13.05 17.77 -14.00
N HIS A 126 14.08 18.40 -13.42
CA HIS A 126 14.95 19.32 -14.18
C HIS A 126 15.70 18.64 -15.35
N TYR A 127 15.84 17.31 -15.31
CA TYR A 127 16.46 16.51 -16.37
C TYR A 127 15.45 15.84 -17.29
N PHE A 128 14.16 16.02 -17.03
CA PHE A 128 13.08 15.34 -17.72
C PHE A 128 12.77 15.97 -19.08
N ASN A 129 12.75 15.16 -20.14
CA ASN A 129 12.31 15.57 -21.45
C ASN A 129 10.90 15.02 -21.72
N LEU A 130 10.03 15.81 -22.36
CA LEU A 130 8.68 15.34 -22.73
C LEU A 130 8.70 14.09 -23.63
N ASN A 131 9.75 13.89 -24.43
CA ASN A 131 9.90 12.68 -25.23
C ASN A 131 10.10 11.42 -24.38
N ASP A 132 10.63 11.56 -23.15
CA ASP A 132 10.78 10.43 -22.21
C ASP A 132 9.42 9.87 -21.76
N ILE A 133 8.32 10.62 -21.93
CA ILE A 133 6.95 10.15 -21.66
C ILE A 133 6.54 9.06 -22.64
N VAL A 134 6.90 9.23 -23.92
CA VAL A 134 6.47 8.33 -25.00
C VAL A 134 7.32 7.07 -25.01
N GLU A 135 8.60 7.20 -24.67
CA GLU A 135 9.55 6.09 -24.67
C GLU A 135 10.56 6.29 -23.53
N PHE A 136 10.37 5.56 -22.43
CA PHE A 136 11.29 5.62 -21.32
C PHE A 136 12.59 4.88 -21.65
N ASN A 137 13.71 5.59 -21.56
CA ASN A 137 15.03 5.00 -21.68
C ASN A 137 15.60 4.67 -20.29
N ALA A 138 15.71 3.37 -19.97
CA ALA A 138 16.22 2.92 -18.69
C ALA A 138 17.69 3.29 -18.45
N SER A 139 18.46 3.67 -19.49
CA SER A 139 19.80 4.23 -19.30
C SER A 139 19.80 5.56 -18.53
N LYS A 140 18.66 6.25 -18.46
CA LYS A 140 18.47 7.50 -17.71
C LYS A 140 17.87 7.30 -16.32
N ILE A 141 17.76 6.05 -15.84
CA ILE A 141 17.07 5.75 -14.58
C ILE A 141 17.69 6.49 -13.39
N ASP A 142 19.02 6.68 -13.39
CA ASP A 142 19.70 7.44 -12.34
C ASP A 142 19.40 8.95 -12.39
N GLU A 143 19.05 9.48 -13.57
CA GLU A 143 18.79 10.91 -13.79
C GLU A 143 17.32 11.28 -13.57
N ILE A 144 16.39 10.48 -14.10
CA ILE A 144 14.95 10.79 -14.13
C ILE A 144 14.07 9.73 -13.46
N GLY A 145 14.64 8.57 -13.09
CA GLY A 145 13.89 7.39 -12.66
C GLY A 145 13.01 7.64 -11.43
N GLN A 146 13.48 8.50 -10.52
CA GLN A 146 12.70 8.85 -9.35
C GLN A 146 11.42 9.59 -9.74
N TYR A 147 11.50 10.61 -10.59
CA TYR A 147 10.34 11.37 -11.06
C TYR A 147 9.43 10.53 -11.95
N SER A 148 9.98 9.80 -12.94
CA SER A 148 9.17 8.97 -13.85
C SER A 148 8.37 7.91 -13.10
N GLN A 149 8.91 7.33 -12.02
CA GLN A 149 8.17 6.39 -11.18
C GLN A 149 6.96 7.04 -10.49
N LEU A 150 7.05 8.30 -10.07
CA LEU A 150 5.92 9.01 -9.43
C LEU A 150 4.73 9.17 -10.38
N ILE A 151 5.02 9.35 -11.67
CA ILE A 151 4.03 9.64 -12.72
C ILE A 151 3.79 8.45 -13.67
N TRP A 152 4.19 7.24 -13.28
CA TRP A 152 3.99 6.05 -14.09
C TRP A 152 2.51 5.61 -14.09
N ASP A 153 1.86 5.50 -15.25
CA ASP A 153 0.39 5.37 -15.32
C ASP A 153 -0.14 4.07 -14.73
N THR A 154 0.56 2.94 -14.96
CA THR A 154 0.11 1.62 -14.52
C THR A 154 0.36 1.35 -13.03
N THR A 155 1.19 2.13 -12.35
CA THR A 155 1.40 1.96 -10.90
C THR A 155 0.12 2.30 -10.14
N GLU A 156 -0.31 1.41 -9.24
CA GLU A 156 -1.58 1.51 -8.50
C GLU A 156 -1.39 1.56 -6.98
N TYR A 157 -0.28 1.03 -6.49
CA TYR A 157 -0.03 0.86 -5.07
C TYR A 157 1.29 1.50 -4.68
N ILE A 158 1.29 2.10 -3.50
CA ILE A 158 2.48 2.63 -2.84
C ILE A 158 2.52 2.12 -1.40
N GLY A 159 3.70 1.76 -0.93
CA GLY A 159 3.92 1.47 0.49
C GLY A 159 5.32 1.91 0.88
N CYS A 160 5.42 2.63 1.99
CA CYS A 160 6.67 3.26 2.39
C CYS A 160 7.05 2.91 3.83
N ALA A 161 8.34 3.12 4.12
CA ALA A 161 8.92 2.97 5.44
C ALA A 161 9.92 4.08 5.73
N LEU A 162 10.02 4.45 7.00
CA LEU A 162 10.88 5.52 7.50
C LEU A 162 11.67 5.01 8.70
N ILE A 163 12.99 5.19 8.64
CA ILE A 163 13.88 4.88 9.76
C ILE A 163 14.85 6.02 10.01
N THR A 164 15.42 6.04 11.20
CA THR A 164 16.60 6.85 11.52
C THR A 164 17.68 6.01 12.17
N PHE A 165 18.94 6.28 11.86
CA PHE A 165 20.09 5.61 12.45
C PHE A 165 21.31 6.53 12.47
N LYS A 166 22.29 6.28 13.34
CA LYS A 166 23.53 7.08 13.37
C LYS A 166 24.34 6.84 12.09
N SER A 167 24.85 7.91 11.49
CA SER A 167 25.64 7.82 10.26
C SER A 167 26.91 6.98 10.48
N PRO A 168 27.19 5.99 9.62
CA PRO A 168 28.40 5.16 9.73
C PRO A 168 29.66 5.88 9.24
N PHE A 169 29.52 7.05 8.60
CA PHE A 169 30.62 7.76 7.93
C PHE A 169 31.26 8.88 8.77
N VAL A 170 30.74 9.13 9.97
CA VAL A 170 31.23 10.21 10.84
C VAL A 170 32.02 9.66 12.02
N GLU A 171 32.94 10.48 12.54
CA GLU A 171 33.68 10.14 13.77
C GLU A 171 32.72 9.82 14.93
N LYS A 172 33.16 8.95 15.85
CA LYS A 172 32.33 8.46 16.97
C LYS A 172 31.74 9.58 17.83
N THR A 173 32.40 10.74 17.89
CA THR A 173 32.01 11.95 18.64
C THR A 173 30.95 12.80 17.96
N SER A 174 30.64 12.55 16.69
CA SER A 174 29.60 13.25 15.94
C SER A 174 28.21 12.64 16.19
N THR A 175 27.19 13.50 16.21
CA THR A 175 25.77 13.14 16.41
C THR A 175 24.97 13.12 15.12
N VAL A 176 25.62 13.01 13.96
CA VAL A 176 24.92 12.97 12.67
C VAL A 176 24.10 11.68 12.55
N HIS A 177 22.82 11.84 12.29
CA HIS A 177 21.87 10.78 12.01
C HIS A 177 21.46 10.81 10.55
N ILE A 178 21.15 9.64 10.03
CA ILE A 178 20.55 9.44 8.72
C ILE A 178 19.05 9.22 8.92
N VAL A 179 18.23 10.01 8.25
CA VAL A 179 16.82 9.69 7.99
C VAL A 179 16.74 9.04 6.62
N ARG A 180 16.22 7.82 6.56
CA ARG A 180 16.07 7.06 5.31
C ARG A 180 14.61 6.70 5.10
N MET A 181 14.05 7.14 3.97
CA MET A 181 12.73 6.71 3.51
C MET A 181 12.85 5.86 2.26
N VAL A 182 12.12 4.76 2.26
CA VAL A 182 11.96 3.85 1.13
C VAL A 182 10.49 3.83 0.78
N CYS A 183 10.13 4.09 -0.47
CA CYS A 183 8.80 3.84 -1.01
C CYS A 183 8.88 2.80 -2.12
N ASN A 184 8.04 1.78 -2.03
CA ASN A 184 7.87 0.76 -3.04
C ASN A 184 6.58 1.03 -3.84
N TYR A 185 6.62 0.77 -5.14
CA TYR A 185 5.58 1.10 -6.11
C TYR A 185 5.15 -0.15 -6.88
N GLY A 186 3.86 -0.46 -6.91
CA GLY A 186 3.33 -1.68 -7.50
C GLY A 186 2.16 -1.43 -8.45
N PRO A 187 2.14 -2.03 -9.65
CA PRO A 187 3.27 -2.63 -10.36
C PRO A 187 4.41 -1.62 -10.64
N SER A 188 5.62 -2.12 -10.88
CA SER A 188 6.82 -1.32 -11.16
C SER A 188 6.62 -0.42 -12.37
N GLY A 189 7.19 0.79 -12.29
CA GLY A 189 7.41 1.65 -13.43
C GLY A 189 8.81 1.48 -14.03
N ASN A 190 9.23 2.49 -14.79
CA ASN A 190 10.57 2.64 -15.36
C ASN A 190 11.01 1.46 -16.24
N LEU A 191 10.05 0.90 -16.97
CA LEU A 191 10.30 -0.21 -17.89
C LEU A 191 10.87 0.33 -19.20
N GLN A 192 11.94 -0.30 -19.68
CA GLN A 192 12.56 0.02 -20.97
C GLN A 192 11.52 -0.05 -22.10
N ASP A 193 11.61 0.89 -23.04
CA ASP A 193 10.76 0.97 -24.25
C ASP A 193 9.26 1.04 -23.96
N THR A 194 8.88 1.41 -22.73
CA THR A 194 7.49 1.57 -22.30
C THR A 194 7.22 3.05 -22.06
N PRO A 195 6.08 3.61 -22.51
CA PRO A 195 5.72 4.97 -22.16
C PRO A 195 5.51 5.09 -20.65
N ILE A 196 5.93 6.22 -20.07
CA ILE A 196 5.64 6.55 -18.67
C ILE A 196 4.13 6.61 -18.46
N TYR A 197 3.41 7.20 -19.42
CA TYR A 197 1.96 7.15 -19.47
C TYR A 197 1.44 7.24 -20.90
N LYS A 198 0.26 6.66 -21.14
CA LYS A 198 -0.42 6.78 -22.43
C LYS A 198 -0.99 8.18 -22.62
N VAL A 199 -0.58 8.86 -23.70
CA VAL A 199 -1.08 10.19 -24.03
C VAL A 199 -2.53 10.14 -24.52
N GLY A 200 -3.37 11.05 -24.03
CA GLY A 200 -4.74 11.25 -24.48
C GLY A 200 -5.62 11.89 -23.41
N GLN A 201 -6.88 12.15 -23.76
CA GLN A 201 -7.81 12.83 -22.86
C GLN A 201 -7.93 12.10 -21.51
N PRO A 202 -7.94 12.83 -20.38
CA PRO A 202 -8.02 12.25 -19.06
C PRO A 202 -9.13 11.21 -18.96
N CYS A 203 -8.77 10.05 -18.42
CA CYS A 203 -9.63 8.91 -18.20
C CYS A 203 -10.27 8.22 -19.43
N SER A 204 -9.97 8.68 -20.65
CA SER A 204 -10.51 8.10 -21.89
C SER A 204 -10.15 6.62 -22.07
N LEU A 205 -9.02 6.19 -21.52
CA LEU A 205 -8.51 4.83 -21.57
C LEU A 205 -8.53 4.11 -20.21
N CYS A 206 -9.12 4.70 -19.15
CA CYS A 206 -9.35 3.96 -17.90
C CYS A 206 -10.21 2.72 -18.15
N VAL A 207 -9.91 1.63 -17.44
CA VAL A 207 -10.71 0.40 -17.48
C VAL A 207 -12.15 0.65 -17.02
N SER A 208 -12.32 1.48 -15.99
CA SER A 208 -13.63 1.91 -15.46
C SER A 208 -14.35 2.93 -16.36
N LYS A 209 -13.65 3.56 -17.30
CA LYS A 209 -14.11 4.75 -18.06
C LYS A 209 -14.56 5.90 -17.15
N GLN A 210 -14.08 5.94 -15.90
CA GLN A 210 -14.45 6.93 -14.91
C GLN A 210 -13.21 7.53 -14.25
N CYS A 211 -13.28 8.83 -13.97
CA CYS A 211 -12.28 9.54 -13.19
C CYS A 211 -12.61 9.51 -11.70
N HIS A 212 -11.59 9.68 -10.87
CA HIS A 212 -11.72 9.79 -9.43
C HIS A 212 -12.44 11.08 -9.02
N GLU A 213 -13.30 11.01 -8.00
CA GLU A 213 -14.17 12.12 -7.59
C GLU A 213 -13.38 13.34 -7.09
N ARG A 214 -12.27 13.14 -6.39
CA ARG A 214 -11.37 14.21 -5.92
C ARG A 214 -10.23 14.55 -6.89
N PHE A 215 -9.81 13.58 -7.70
CA PHE A 215 -8.63 13.67 -8.56
C PHE A 215 -9.10 13.44 -10.00
N HIS A 216 -9.73 14.46 -10.57
CA HIS A 216 -10.54 14.37 -11.78
C HIS A 216 -9.82 13.93 -13.06
N SER A 217 -8.49 13.74 -13.03
CA SER A 217 -7.71 13.21 -14.15
C SER A 217 -7.13 11.82 -13.89
N LEU A 218 -7.48 11.17 -12.78
CA LEU A 218 -6.99 9.84 -12.40
C LEU A 218 -8.07 8.77 -12.53
N CYS A 219 -7.70 7.56 -12.96
CA CYS A 219 -8.58 6.42 -13.04
C CYS A 219 -8.98 5.91 -11.65
N ILE A 220 -10.25 5.58 -11.50
CA ILE A 220 -10.69 4.67 -10.43
C ILE A 220 -10.51 3.21 -10.88
N MET A 221 -10.24 2.32 -9.93
CA MET A 221 -10.36 0.88 -10.22
C MET A 221 -11.81 0.54 -10.56
N ASN A 222 -11.97 -0.52 -11.35
CA ASN A 222 -13.29 -1.10 -11.57
C ASN A 222 -13.87 -1.55 -10.23
N LEU A 223 -14.96 -0.92 -9.79
CA LEU A 223 -15.63 -1.20 -8.50
C LEU A 223 -15.94 -2.69 -8.31
N LYS A 224 -16.14 -3.46 -9.39
CA LYS A 224 -16.33 -4.93 -9.32
C LYS A 224 -15.09 -5.67 -8.84
N ALA A 225 -13.90 -5.23 -9.23
CA ALA A 225 -12.63 -5.82 -8.79
C ALA A 225 -12.37 -5.48 -7.31
N GLN A 226 -12.63 -4.22 -6.91
CA GLN A 226 -12.51 -3.81 -5.51
C GLN A 226 -13.49 -4.59 -4.60
N LEU A 227 -14.74 -4.76 -5.02
CA LEU A 227 -15.73 -5.56 -4.29
C LEU A 227 -15.33 -7.04 -4.19
N ALA A 228 -14.62 -7.58 -5.18
CA ALA A 228 -14.12 -8.95 -5.13
C ALA A 228 -12.98 -9.11 -4.12
N VAL A 229 -12.04 -8.15 -4.07
CA VAL A 229 -10.92 -8.12 -3.13
C VAL A 229 -11.40 -7.88 -1.69
N GLU A 230 -12.32 -6.95 -1.47
CA GLU A 230 -12.88 -6.71 -0.13
C GLU A 230 -13.67 -7.94 0.35
N ARG A 231 -14.41 -8.60 -0.55
CA ARG A 231 -15.13 -9.84 -0.23
C ARG A 231 -14.16 -10.98 0.13
N SER A 232 -13.01 -11.10 -0.52
CA SER A 232 -12.03 -12.14 -0.19
C SER A 232 -11.37 -11.91 1.18
N LYS A 233 -11.02 -10.67 1.53
CA LYS A 233 -10.48 -10.31 2.85
C LYS A 233 -11.47 -10.60 3.98
N ILE A 234 -12.73 -10.21 3.82
CA ILE A 234 -13.79 -10.51 4.80
C ILE A 234 -13.92 -12.02 5.01
N ASN A 235 -13.85 -12.81 3.94
CA ASN A 235 -13.93 -14.27 4.04
C ASN A 235 -12.75 -14.86 4.82
N GLU A 236 -11.54 -14.33 4.65
CA GLU A 236 -10.34 -14.78 5.36
C GLU A 236 -10.39 -14.44 6.85
N ASP A 237 -10.84 -13.23 7.20
CA ASP A 237 -11.04 -12.82 8.60
C ASP A 237 -12.10 -13.65 9.32
N VAL A 238 -13.22 -13.91 8.65
CA VAL A 238 -14.27 -14.80 9.16
C VAL A 238 -13.70 -16.21 9.38
N ARG A 239 -12.90 -16.72 8.43
CA ARG A 239 -12.25 -18.03 8.54
C ARG A 239 -11.30 -18.09 9.73
N ARG A 240 -10.49 -17.05 9.94
CA ARG A 240 -9.59 -16.94 11.10
C ARG A 240 -10.35 -16.98 12.43
N ILE A 241 -11.38 -16.13 12.58
CA ILE A 241 -12.22 -16.10 13.78
C ILE A 241 -12.87 -17.46 14.03
N MET A 242 -13.33 -18.13 12.97
CA MET A 242 -13.95 -19.45 13.07
C MET A 242 -12.95 -20.51 13.56
N MET A 243 -11.71 -20.49 13.07
CA MET A 243 -10.65 -21.41 13.48
C MET A 243 -10.18 -21.14 14.92
N GLU A 244 -10.07 -19.87 15.33
CA GLU A 244 -9.77 -19.50 16.72
C GLU A 244 -10.84 -20.02 17.67
N LYS A 245 -12.12 -19.78 17.37
CA LYS A 245 -13.24 -20.27 18.21
C LYS A 245 -13.34 -21.79 18.23
N TYR A 246 -13.08 -22.47 17.10
CA TYR A 246 -13.05 -23.93 17.05
C TYR A 246 -11.93 -24.53 17.90
N SER A 247 -10.75 -23.90 17.92
CA SER A 247 -9.63 -24.28 18.79
C SER A 247 -9.97 -24.13 20.27
N MET A 248 -10.58 -22.99 20.65
CA MET A 248 -11.06 -22.77 22.03
C MET A 248 -12.10 -23.83 22.46
N PHE A 249 -13.00 -24.22 21.56
CA PHE A 249 -13.95 -25.30 21.80
C PHE A 249 -13.28 -26.66 22.00
N GLN A 250 -12.26 -27.00 21.20
CA GLN A 250 -11.54 -28.27 21.34
C GLN A 250 -10.75 -28.38 22.66
N ASN A 251 -10.24 -27.25 23.16
CA ASN A 251 -9.49 -27.19 24.42
C ASN A 251 -10.38 -27.20 25.67
N GLY A 252 -11.71 -27.17 25.50
CA GLY A 252 -12.66 -27.21 26.62
C GLY A 252 -12.83 -25.86 27.33
N ASP A 253 -12.34 -24.76 26.76
CA ASP A 253 -12.35 -23.43 27.37
C ASP A 253 -13.67 -22.66 27.15
N ASP A 254 -14.64 -23.23 26.43
CA ASP A 254 -15.93 -22.59 26.19
C ASP A 254 -16.96 -22.93 27.29
N CYS A 255 -16.76 -22.32 28.46
CA CYS A 255 -17.78 -22.24 29.51
C CYS A 255 -18.65 -21.00 29.30
N PHE A 256 -19.63 -21.07 28.39
CA PHE A 256 -20.72 -20.08 28.33
C PHE A 256 -22.08 -20.75 28.49
N CYS A 257 -22.43 -21.03 29.75
CA CYS A 257 -23.77 -21.36 30.20
C CYS A 257 -24.04 -20.72 31.58
N GLU A 258 -24.12 -19.39 31.65
CA GLU A 258 -24.66 -18.55 32.75
C GLU A 258 -24.54 -17.11 32.23
N ASP A 259 -25.47 -16.16 32.25
CA ASP A 259 -26.89 -16.02 32.58
C ASP A 259 -27.50 -15.11 31.48
N ILE A 260 -28.69 -14.55 31.67
CA ILE A 260 -29.44 -13.62 30.79
C ILE A 260 -30.42 -14.33 29.85
N PHE A 261 -31.60 -14.64 30.41
CA PHE A 261 -32.89 -14.26 29.84
C PHE A 261 -33.88 -14.11 31.00
N ASP A 262 -34.21 -12.86 31.32
CA ASP A 262 -35.54 -12.54 31.80
C ASP A 262 -36.03 -11.46 30.84
N LEU A 263 -36.83 -11.86 29.86
CA LEU A 263 -37.79 -11.05 29.13
C LEU A 263 -38.55 -11.95 28.14
N ASP A 264 -39.77 -12.26 28.56
CA ASP A 264 -40.87 -12.73 27.73
C ASP A 264 -41.00 -11.96 26.41
N SER A 265 -41.13 -12.69 25.29
CA SER A 265 -42.28 -12.56 24.38
C SER A 265 -42.06 -13.41 23.13
N GLY A 266 -43.02 -14.30 22.89
CA GLY A 266 -43.02 -15.19 21.74
C GLY A 266 -43.26 -14.48 20.41
N SER A 267 -42.63 -15.01 19.37
CA SER A 267 -43.25 -15.10 18.04
C SER A 267 -42.56 -16.20 17.22
N GLU A 268 -43.35 -17.14 16.72
CA GLU A 268 -42.94 -18.12 15.71
C GLU A 268 -42.58 -17.40 14.40
N TYR A 269 -41.37 -17.61 13.88
CA TYR A 269 -41.04 -17.30 12.49
C TYR A 269 -40.77 -18.59 11.71
N LYS A 270 -41.67 -18.89 10.78
CA LYS A 270 -41.55 -19.98 9.80
C LYS A 270 -40.39 -19.73 8.84
N SER A 271 -39.60 -20.77 8.62
CA SER A 271 -38.43 -20.81 7.74
C SER A 271 -38.76 -20.54 6.27
N ARG A 272 -38.06 -19.58 5.65
CA ARG A 272 -37.75 -19.58 4.22
C ARG A 272 -36.24 -19.34 4.09
N MET A 273 -35.53 -20.33 3.53
CA MET A 273 -34.10 -20.28 3.24
C MET A 273 -33.79 -19.14 2.25
N ILE A 274 -32.90 -18.24 2.67
CA ILE A 274 -32.12 -17.35 1.80
C ILE A 274 -30.66 -17.55 2.22
N PRO A 275 -29.74 -17.95 1.34
CA PRO A 275 -28.34 -18.14 1.69
C PRO A 275 -27.64 -16.78 1.67
N ASP A 276 -27.74 -16.03 2.77
CA ASP A 276 -27.08 -14.73 2.90
C ASP A 276 -26.33 -14.63 4.24
N ILE A 277 -25.13 -14.04 4.18
CA ILE A 277 -24.16 -13.85 5.28
C ILE A 277 -24.81 -13.16 6.51
N THR A 278 -25.90 -12.43 6.31
CA THR A 278 -26.72 -11.83 7.36
C THR A 278 -27.28 -12.85 8.35
N ILE A 279 -27.68 -14.05 7.87
CA ILE A 279 -28.11 -15.14 8.76
C ILE A 279 -26.92 -15.63 9.60
N PHE A 280 -25.70 -15.58 9.08
CA PHE A 280 -24.50 -16.04 9.79
C PHE A 280 -24.07 -15.08 10.91
N ILE A 281 -24.17 -13.77 10.70
CA ILE A 281 -23.94 -12.75 11.75
C ILE A 281 -25.04 -12.81 12.82
N ILE A 282 -26.27 -13.13 12.43
CA ILE A 282 -27.38 -13.38 13.37
C ILE A 282 -27.08 -14.67 14.16
N LEU A 283 -26.63 -15.75 13.52
CA LEU A 283 -26.31 -17.02 14.20
C LEU A 283 -25.09 -16.94 15.14
N LEU A 284 -24.13 -16.04 14.89
CA LEU A 284 -23.03 -15.76 15.83
C LEU A 284 -23.51 -15.07 17.12
N ASN A 285 -24.68 -14.43 17.10
CA ASN A 285 -25.31 -13.83 18.28
C ASN A 285 -26.34 -14.75 18.96
N PHE A 286 -26.71 -15.87 18.35
CA PHE A 286 -27.65 -16.84 18.93
C PHE A 286 -26.94 -18.09 19.44
N ARG A 287 -27.14 -18.38 20.73
CA ARG A 287 -26.68 -19.61 21.41
C ARG A 287 -27.12 -20.85 20.64
N TYR A 288 -26.19 -21.62 20.05
CA TYR A 288 -26.50 -22.95 19.53
C TYR A 288 -25.50 -24.02 20.01
N CYS A 289 -26.08 -25.14 20.43
CA CYS A 289 -25.44 -26.31 21.02
C CYS A 289 -24.34 -26.92 20.10
N SER A 290 -23.29 -27.48 20.72
CA SER A 290 -22.02 -27.88 20.08
C SER A 290 -22.11 -28.79 18.84
N ARG A 291 -23.22 -29.51 18.66
CA ARG A 291 -23.48 -30.34 17.48
C ARG A 291 -23.79 -29.55 16.21
N ILE A 292 -24.50 -28.41 16.33
CA ILE A 292 -24.88 -27.58 15.18
C ILE A 292 -23.67 -26.79 14.68
N PHE A 293 -22.82 -26.29 15.59
CA PHE A 293 -21.56 -25.63 15.23
C PHE A 293 -20.64 -26.55 14.42
N ARG A 294 -20.48 -27.82 14.82
CA ARG A 294 -19.71 -28.82 14.06
C ARG A 294 -20.30 -29.11 12.68
N LEU A 295 -21.61 -29.19 12.55
CA LEU A 295 -22.30 -29.43 11.27
C LEU A 295 -22.12 -28.25 10.30
N ILE A 296 -22.27 -27.03 10.80
CA ILE A 296 -22.10 -25.81 10.00
C ILE A 296 -20.63 -25.61 9.59
N PHE A 297 -19.68 -25.88 10.51
CA PHE A 297 -18.24 -25.84 10.20
C PHE A 297 -17.86 -26.85 9.11
N ASN A 298 -18.38 -28.09 9.19
CA ASN A 298 -18.12 -29.10 8.17
C ASN A 298 -18.77 -28.76 6.81
N LEU A 299 -19.96 -28.13 6.81
CA LEU A 299 -20.60 -27.66 5.58
C LEU A 299 -19.80 -26.52 4.92
N PHE A 300 -19.27 -25.59 5.72
CA PHE A 300 -18.42 -24.49 5.23
C PHE A 300 -17.10 -24.99 4.62
N LEU A 301 -16.51 -26.06 5.17
CA LEU A 301 -15.33 -26.70 4.59
C LEU A 301 -15.65 -27.44 3.28
N SER A 302 -16.88 -27.97 3.11
CA SER A 302 -17.27 -28.72 1.92
C SER A 302 -17.72 -27.87 0.72
N GLU A 303 -18.03 -26.59 0.91
CA GLU A 303 -18.47 -25.69 -0.17
C GLU A 303 -17.31 -25.01 -0.93
N ASN A 304 -16.04 -25.32 -0.61
CA ASN A 304 -14.85 -24.70 -1.24
C ASN A 304 -13.81 -25.72 -1.77
N ASP A 305 -14.22 -26.97 -2.04
CA ASP A 305 -13.49 -27.90 -2.92
C ASP A 305 -14.03 -27.83 -4.36
#